data_AF-A0A935Y8Z8-F1
#
_entry.id   AF-A0A935Y8Z8-F1
#
_cell.length_a   1.000
_cell.length_b   1.000
_cell.length_c   1.000
_cell.angle_alpha   90.00
_cell.angle_beta   90.00
_cell.angle_gamma   90.00
#
_symmetry.space_group_name_H-M   'P 1'
#
loop_
_entity.id
_entity.type
_entity.pdbx_description
1 polymer ?
#
loop_
_entity_poly.entity_id
_entity_poly.type
_entity_poly.pdbx_seq_one_letter_code
_entity_poly.pdbx_strand_id
1 'polypeptide(L)'
;MFFVTLLFGTILVLVAIGIHYEALRLVASYLLPRMDVVPRRAHVMVGVCACMLAHTIEIWMFAIAYWLMSWTGVTFGFSDDYRRSFVDYLNFSAESYTSLGFGDAELLSPDMRLLAGIEALTGLVLIAWSASFTYYVMAQYWNERRHRGKGHES
;
A
#
# COMPACT_ATOMS: atom_id res chain seq x y z
N MET A 1 -6.03 26.12 6.94
CA MET A 1 -5.48 25.22 5.91
C MET A 1 -5.16 23.84 6.49
N PHE A 2 -4.53 23.75 7.66
CA PHE A 2 -4.40 22.52 8.46
C PHE A 2 -5.62 21.56 8.43
N PHE A 3 -6.83 22.04 8.75
CA PHE A 3 -8.04 21.20 8.71
C PHE A 3 -8.39 20.66 7.31
N VAL A 4 -8.08 21.42 6.26
CA VAL A 4 -8.28 20.98 4.87
C VAL A 4 -7.31 19.85 4.54
N THR A 5 -6.03 19.99 4.93
CA THR A 5 -5.03 18.94 4.75
C THR A 5 -5.37 17.68 5.54
N LEU A 6 -5.89 17.81 6.76
CA LEU A 6 -6.38 16.67 7.56
C LEU A 6 -7.56 15.96 6.91
N LEU A 7 -8.56 16.70 6.44
CA LEU A 7 -9.72 16.13 5.75
C LEU A 7 -9.28 15.41 4.48
N PHE A 8 -8.41 16.05 3.70
CA PHE A 8 -7.87 15.48 2.47
C PHE A 8 -7.05 14.22 2.74
N GLY A 9 -6.15 14.25 3.73
CA GLY A 9 -5.39 13.08 4.16
C GLY A 9 -6.30 11.94 4.62
N THR A 10 -7.35 12.25 5.38
CA THR A 10 -8.33 11.23 5.82
C THR A 10 -9.02 10.57 4.62
N ILE A 11 -9.41 11.35 3.61
CA ILE A 11 -10.00 10.81 2.38
C ILE A 11 -8.99 9.89 1.66
N LEU A 12 -7.73 10.30 1.51
CA LEU A 12 -6.70 9.46 0.89
C LEU A 12 -6.48 8.15 1.65
N VAL A 13 -6.47 8.19 2.99
CA VAL A 13 -6.39 6.98 3.82
C VAL A 13 -7.56 6.04 3.56
N LEU A 14 -8.79 6.56 3.54
CA LEU A 14 -9.97 5.74 3.28
C LEU A 14 -9.95 5.14 1.87
N VAL A 15 -9.50 5.89 0.87
CA VAL A 15 -9.35 5.39 -0.50
C VAL A 15 -8.25 4.32 -0.57
N ALA A 16 -7.10 4.51 0.10
CA ALA A 16 -6.03 3.53 0.18
C ALA A 16 -6.50 2.22 0.82
N ILE A 17 -7.20 2.32 1.96
CA ILE A 17 -7.81 1.15 2.61
C ILE A 17 -8.80 0.45 1.66
N GLY A 18 -9.62 1.21 0.93
CA GLY A 18 -10.58 0.67 -0.04
C GLY A 18 -9.89 -0.06 -1.21
N ILE A 19 -8.86 0.55 -1.80
CA ILE A 19 -8.05 -0.06 -2.87
C ILE A 19 -7.42 -1.36 -2.38
N HIS A 20 -6.80 -1.32 -1.21
CA HIS A 20 -6.14 -2.48 -0.62
C HIS A 20 -7.13 -3.62 -0.35
N TYR A 21 -8.26 -3.28 0.29
CA TYR A 21 -9.31 -4.22 0.60
C TYR A 21 -9.88 -4.88 -0.67
N GLU A 22 -10.20 -4.11 -1.70
CA GLU A 22 -10.71 -4.66 -2.96
C GLU A 22 -9.66 -5.53 -3.66
N ALA A 23 -8.37 -5.16 -3.63
CA ALA A 23 -7.30 -6.01 -4.16
C ALA A 23 -7.24 -7.36 -3.44
N LEU A 24 -7.25 -7.37 -2.10
CA LEU A 24 -7.28 -8.60 -1.30
C LEU A 24 -8.56 -9.42 -1.55
N ARG A 25 -9.71 -8.74 -1.62
CA ARG A 25 -11.00 -9.37 -1.91
C ARG A 25 -11.00 -10.02 -3.29
N LEU A 26 -10.46 -9.37 -4.32
CA LEU A 26 -10.35 -9.91 -5.67
C LEU A 26 -9.47 -11.16 -5.71
N VAL A 27 -8.34 -11.13 -5.01
CA VAL A 27 -7.45 -12.30 -4.88
C VAL A 27 -8.19 -13.44 -4.18
N ALA A 28 -8.78 -13.17 -3.02
CA ALA A 28 -9.42 -14.18 -2.19
C ALA A 28 -10.67 -14.81 -2.82
N SER A 29 -11.51 -14.00 -3.48
CA SER A 29 -12.82 -14.45 -3.99
C SER A 29 -12.80 -14.90 -5.44
N TYR A 30 -11.89 -14.38 -6.27
CA TYR A 30 -11.91 -14.66 -7.72
C TYR A 30 -10.67 -15.35 -8.24
N LEU A 31 -9.49 -15.06 -7.67
CA LEU A 31 -8.23 -15.56 -8.22
C LEU A 31 -7.85 -16.90 -7.61
N LEU A 32 -7.83 -17.01 -6.28
CA LEU A 32 -7.48 -18.25 -5.58
C LEU A 32 -8.46 -19.41 -5.85
N PRO A 33 -9.80 -19.21 -5.87
CA PRO A 33 -10.75 -20.32 -6.08
C PRO A 33 -10.78 -20.86 -7.51
N ARG A 34 -10.28 -20.12 -8.51
CA ARG A 34 -10.26 -20.54 -9.92
C ARG A 34 -8.96 -21.25 -10.32
N MET A 35 -8.01 -21.34 -9.40
CA MET A 35 -6.69 -21.92 -9.64
C MET A 35 -6.63 -23.42 -9.28
N ASP A 36 -7.69 -24.17 -9.59
CA ASP A 36 -7.81 -25.62 -9.32
C ASP A 36 -6.66 -26.47 -9.90
N VAL A 37 -5.97 -25.95 -10.92
CA VAL A 37 -4.91 -26.64 -11.67
C VAL A 37 -3.50 -26.28 -11.20
N VAL A 38 -3.35 -25.22 -10.39
CA VAL A 38 -2.04 -24.64 -10.06
C VAL A 38 -1.53 -25.13 -8.69
N PRO A 39 -0.24 -25.49 -8.54
CA PRO A 39 0.30 -25.89 -7.25
C PRO A 39 0.12 -24.81 -6.18
N ARG A 40 -0.28 -25.22 -4.96
CA ARG A 40 -0.55 -24.34 -3.80
C ARG A 40 0.54 -23.30 -3.48
N ARG A 41 1.81 -23.58 -3.80
CA ARG A 41 2.90 -22.61 -3.59
C ARG A 41 2.72 -21.36 -4.46
N ALA A 42 2.18 -21.51 -5.67
CA ALA A 42 1.93 -20.38 -6.56
C ALA A 42 0.72 -19.54 -6.13
N HIS A 43 -0.21 -20.08 -5.33
CA HIS A 43 -1.32 -19.29 -4.77
C HIS A 43 -0.81 -18.19 -3.83
N VAL A 44 0.15 -18.54 -2.97
CA VAL A 44 0.82 -17.58 -2.07
C VAL A 44 1.59 -16.54 -2.88
N MET A 45 2.33 -16.96 -3.92
CA MET A 45 3.07 -16.03 -4.78
C MET A 45 2.14 -15.05 -5.50
N VAL A 46 1.01 -15.54 -6.02
CA VAL A 46 0.00 -14.70 -6.67
C VAL A 46 -0.59 -13.68 -5.69
N GLY A 47 -0.89 -14.10 -4.46
CA GLY A 47 -1.35 -13.18 -3.41
C GLY A 47 -0.33 -12.08 -3.10
N VAL A 48 0.94 -12.44 -2.91
CA VAL A 48 2.03 -11.49 -2.67
C VAL A 48 2.21 -10.53 -3.85
N CYS A 49 2.18 -11.03 -5.10
CA CYS A 49 2.26 -10.18 -6.29
C CYS A 49 1.10 -9.19 -6.37
N ALA A 50 -0.12 -9.62 -6.06
CA ALA A 50 -1.28 -8.75 -6.04
C ALA A 50 -1.20 -7.68 -4.94
N CYS A 51 -0.73 -8.03 -3.73
CA CYS A 51 -0.43 -7.06 -2.67
C CYS A 51 0.60 -6.02 -3.14
N MET A 52 1.66 -6.45 -3.83
CA MET A 52 2.69 -5.53 -4.34
C MET A 52 2.13 -4.55 -5.39
N LEU A 53 1.22 -5.03 -6.25
CA LEU A 53 0.51 -4.17 -7.21
C LEU A 53 -0.40 -3.17 -6.49
N ALA A 54 -1.14 -3.61 -5.47
CA ALA A 54 -1.98 -2.72 -4.66
C ALA A 54 -1.15 -1.60 -3.98
N HIS A 55 -0.04 -1.96 -3.33
CA HIS A 55 0.88 -0.99 -2.75
C HIS A 55 1.44 0.00 -3.79
N THR A 56 1.75 -0.47 -5.00
CA THR A 56 2.20 0.41 -6.08
C THR A 56 1.14 1.44 -6.47
N ILE A 57 -0.12 1.00 -6.60
CA ILE A 57 -1.25 1.89 -6.91
C ILE A 57 -1.48 2.90 -5.78
N GLU A 58 -1.37 2.46 -4.52
CA GLU A 58 -1.50 3.32 -3.35
C GLU A 58 -0.43 4.41 -3.31
N ILE A 59 0.84 4.06 -3.57
CA ILE A 59 1.94 5.02 -3.71
C ILE A 59 1.66 6.01 -4.84
N TRP A 60 1.21 5.54 -6.01
CA TRP A 60 0.91 6.43 -7.13
C TRP A 60 -0.20 7.42 -6.80
N MET A 61 -1.23 6.98 -6.08
CA MET A 61 -2.32 7.83 -5.62
C MET A 61 -1.82 8.93 -4.68
N PHE A 62 -0.98 8.61 -3.69
CA PHE A 62 -0.39 9.63 -2.79
C PHE A 62 0.52 10.58 -3.56
N ALA A 63 1.36 10.07 -4.47
CA ALA A 63 2.20 10.90 -5.35
C ALA A 63 1.39 11.90 -6.18
N ILE A 64 0.30 11.44 -6.81
CA ILE A 64 -0.63 12.30 -7.55
C ILE A 64 -1.24 13.35 -6.61
N ALA A 65 -1.59 12.98 -5.38
CA ALA A 65 -2.15 13.90 -4.40
C ALA A 65 -1.17 15.03 -4.04
N TYR A 66 0.10 14.72 -3.77
CA TYR A 66 1.13 15.74 -3.54
C TYR A 66 1.36 16.63 -4.75
N TRP A 67 1.42 16.02 -5.95
CA TRP A 67 1.61 16.76 -7.18
C TRP A 67 0.45 17.73 -7.47
N LEU A 68 -0.79 17.30 -7.30
CA LEU A 68 -1.97 18.17 -7.44
C LEU A 68 -1.99 19.28 -6.38
N MET A 69 -1.63 18.97 -5.12
CA MET A 69 -1.52 19.99 -4.08
C MET A 69 -0.47 21.04 -4.42
N SER A 70 0.64 20.65 -5.06
CA SER A 70 1.70 21.59 -5.45
C SER A 70 1.25 22.65 -6.46
N TRP A 71 0.20 22.38 -7.23
CA TRP A 71 -0.37 23.34 -8.18
C TRP A 71 -1.24 24.42 -7.52
N THR A 72 -1.63 24.24 -6.26
CA THR A 72 -2.52 25.17 -5.56
C THR A 72 -1.81 26.41 -5.00
N GLY A 73 -0.47 26.47 -5.08
CA GLY A 73 0.33 27.66 -4.75
C GLY A 73 1.71 27.34 -4.17
N VAL A 74 2.58 28.36 -4.08
CA VAL A 74 4.01 28.27 -3.66
C VAL A 74 4.20 27.71 -2.24
N THR A 75 3.15 27.69 -1.42
CA THR A 75 3.15 27.11 -0.06
C THR A 75 3.06 25.58 -0.03
N PHE A 76 2.78 24.91 -1.15
CA PHE A 76 2.70 23.46 -1.26
C PHE A 76 3.71 22.96 -2.29
N GLY A 77 4.66 22.16 -1.85
CA GLY A 77 5.70 21.57 -2.69
C GLY A 77 7.05 21.50 -1.96
N PHE A 78 8.07 21.07 -2.69
CA PHE A 78 9.45 21.14 -2.23
C PHE A 78 9.92 22.59 -2.16
N SER A 79 10.70 22.89 -1.10
CA SER A 79 11.32 24.20 -0.88
C SER A 79 12.39 24.55 -1.91
N ASP A 80 12.91 23.56 -2.63
CA ASP A 80 13.79 23.77 -3.78
C ASP A 80 12.97 23.89 -5.09
N ASP A 81 13.46 24.71 -6.02
CA ASP A 81 12.81 24.88 -7.34
C ASP A 81 13.14 23.72 -8.29
N TYR A 82 14.04 22.80 -7.91
CA TYR A 82 14.55 21.74 -8.79
C TYR A 82 13.72 20.45 -8.71
N ARG A 83 13.13 20.11 -7.55
CA ARG A 83 12.39 18.86 -7.30
C ARG A 83 10.88 19.09 -7.40
N ARG A 84 10.41 19.55 -8.57
CA ARG A 84 8.98 19.77 -8.83
C ARG A 84 8.42 18.87 -9.93
N SER A 85 9.17 17.85 -10.35
CA SER A 85 8.65 16.88 -11.31
C SER A 85 7.69 15.90 -10.63
N PHE A 86 6.82 15.26 -11.41
CA PHE A 86 5.96 14.17 -10.92
C PHE A 86 6.79 13.02 -10.32
N VAL A 87 7.98 12.76 -10.89
CA VAL A 87 8.87 11.68 -10.43
C VAL A 87 9.43 11.97 -9.04
N ASP A 88 9.67 13.24 -8.69
CA ASP A 88 10.12 13.62 -7.35
C ASP A 88 9.05 13.32 -6.30
N TYR A 89 7.78 13.67 -6.58
CA TYR A 89 6.66 13.33 -5.71
C TYR A 89 6.40 11.82 -5.62
N LEU A 90 6.65 11.09 -6.71
CA LEU A 90 6.54 9.64 -6.74
C LEU A 90 7.61 8.97 -5.85
N ASN A 91 8.86 9.41 -5.97
CA ASN A 91 9.95 8.94 -5.12
C ASN A 91 9.66 9.26 -3.65
N PHE A 92 9.24 10.50 -3.37
CA PHE A 92 8.87 10.92 -2.03
C PHE A 92 7.75 10.07 -1.42
N SER A 93 6.68 9.84 -2.17
CA SER A 93 5.55 9.01 -1.72
C SER A 93 6.01 7.57 -1.45
N ALA A 94 6.84 6.99 -2.33
CA ALA A 94 7.39 5.66 -2.10
C ALA A 94 8.21 5.58 -0.80
N GLU A 95 9.07 6.56 -0.55
CA GLU A 95 9.87 6.66 0.66
C GLU A 95 9.02 6.84 1.91
N SER A 96 8.02 7.71 1.85
CA SER A 96 7.12 8.00 2.95
C SER A 96 6.26 6.78 3.28
N TYR A 97 5.57 6.23 2.29
CA TYR A 97 4.70 5.05 2.40
C TYR A 97 5.42 3.84 2.99
N THR A 98 6.68 3.61 2.60
CA THR A 98 7.50 2.51 3.12
C THR A 98 8.27 2.86 4.40
N SER A 99 8.09 4.07 4.94
CA SER A 99 8.79 4.61 6.11
C SER A 99 10.32 4.65 5.98
N LEU A 100 10.84 4.71 4.76
CA LEU A 100 12.28 4.71 4.47
C LEU A 100 12.96 6.00 4.95
N GLY A 101 12.29 7.14 4.75
CA GLY A 101 12.61 8.41 5.42
C GLY A 101 14.00 9.00 5.10
N PHE A 102 14.36 9.18 3.83
CA PHE A 102 15.66 9.76 3.45
C PHE A 102 15.85 11.26 3.76
N GLY A 103 14.89 11.90 4.45
CA GLY A 103 14.98 13.31 4.86
C GLY A 103 14.27 14.29 3.92
N ASP A 104 13.76 13.83 2.78
CA ASP A 104 13.04 14.65 1.82
C ASP A 104 11.75 15.29 2.38
N ALA A 105 11.20 14.70 3.44
CA ALA A 105 10.06 15.25 4.15
C ALA A 105 10.38 16.61 4.81
N GLU A 106 11.62 16.89 5.20
CA GLU A 106 11.96 18.17 5.83
C GLU A 106 11.93 19.34 4.84
N LEU A 107 12.04 19.04 3.54
CA LEU A 107 11.98 20.00 2.44
C LEU A 107 10.54 20.36 2.05
N LEU A 108 9.55 19.68 2.62
CA LEU A 108 8.13 19.96 2.41
C LEU A 108 7.62 21.04 3.34
N SER A 109 6.55 21.72 2.91
CA SER A 109 5.82 22.64 3.77
C SER A 109 5.21 21.94 5.00
N PRO A 110 5.01 22.65 6.13
CA PRO A 110 4.53 22.04 7.38
C PRO A 110 3.24 21.23 7.23
N ASP A 111 2.30 21.69 6.40
CA ASP A 111 1.04 20.99 6.14
C ASP A 111 1.28 19.68 5.36
N MET A 112 2.20 19.66 4.38
CA MET A 112 2.56 18.43 3.64
C MET A 112 3.36 17.45 4.49
N ARG A 113 4.15 17.93 5.45
CA ARG A 113 4.86 17.07 6.42
C ARG A 113 3.90 16.26 7.27
N LEU A 114 2.77 16.84 7.67
CA LEU A 114 1.73 16.09 8.38
C LEU A 114 1.13 15.01 7.48
N LEU A 115 0.83 15.34 6.22
CA LEU A 115 0.28 14.38 5.27
C LEU A 115 1.24 13.20 5.01
N ALA A 116 2.54 13.48 4.90
CA ALA A 116 3.59 12.46 4.83
C ALA A 116 3.63 11.55 6.06
N GLY A 117 3.45 12.11 7.26
CA GLY A 117 3.32 11.30 8.48
C GLY A 117 2.11 10.36 8.43
N ILE A 118 0.97 10.83 7.91
CA ILE A 118 -0.25 10.04 7.74
C ILE A 118 -0.04 8.94 6.69
N GLU A 119 0.61 9.25 5.56
CA GLU A 119 0.94 8.30 4.51
C GLU A 119 1.86 7.19 5.05
N ALA A 120 2.92 7.54 5.78
CA ALA A 120 3.85 6.57 6.36
C ALA A 120 3.15 5.61 7.33
N LEU A 121 2.29 6.13 8.20
CA LEU A 121 1.49 5.29 9.09
C LEU A 121 0.54 4.37 8.32
N THR A 122 -0.09 4.89 7.28
CA THR A 122 -1.02 4.13 6.43
C THR A 122 -0.31 3.01 5.71
N GLY A 123 0.84 3.29 5.08
CA GLY A 123 1.63 2.29 4.37
C GLY A 123 2.12 1.18 5.29
N LEU A 124 2.60 1.51 6.50
CA LEU A 124 2.97 0.52 7.51
C LEU A 124 1.81 -0.41 7.89
N VAL A 125 0.61 0.15 8.12
CA VAL A 125 -0.58 -0.63 8.45
C VAL A 125 -0.99 -1.55 7.30
N LEU A 126 -0.99 -1.06 6.06
CA LEU A 126 -1.37 -1.84 4.88
C LEU A 126 -0.33 -2.93 4.57
N ILE A 127 0.96 -2.65 4.71
CA ILE A 127 2.03 -3.67 4.57
C ILE A 127 1.87 -4.78 5.63
N ALA A 128 1.58 -4.41 6.88
CA ALA A 128 1.32 -5.38 7.94
C ALA A 128 0.06 -6.22 7.68
N TRP A 129 -0.98 -5.61 7.08
CA TRP A 129 -2.17 -6.32 6.66
C TRP A 129 -1.88 -7.31 5.52
N SER A 130 -1.11 -6.92 4.49
CA SER A 130 -0.64 -7.82 3.43
C SER A 130 0.11 -9.03 3.98
N ALA A 131 0.98 -8.83 4.98
CA ALA A 131 1.70 -9.91 5.64
C ALA A 131 0.75 -10.86 6.38
N SER A 132 -0.23 -10.31 7.10
CA SER A 132 -1.24 -11.08 7.83
C SER A 132 -2.14 -11.90 6.90
N PHE A 133 -2.57 -11.30 5.78
CA PHE A 133 -3.32 -12.00 4.74
C PHE A 133 -2.50 -13.13 4.12
N THR A 134 -1.25 -12.86 3.77
CA THR A 134 -0.33 -13.86 3.21
C THR A 134 -0.13 -15.02 4.18
N TYR A 135 0.07 -14.73 5.47
CA TYR A 135 0.16 -15.75 6.51
C TYR A 135 -1.12 -16.57 6.63
N TYR A 136 -2.29 -15.92 6.62
CA TYR A 136 -3.59 -16.61 6.65
C TYR A 136 -3.73 -17.61 5.49
N VAL A 137 -3.39 -17.17 4.27
CA VAL A 137 -3.42 -18.02 3.07
C VAL A 137 -2.44 -19.20 3.21
N MET A 138 -1.21 -18.97 3.67
CA MET A 138 -0.24 -20.04 3.92
C MET A 138 -0.73 -21.04 4.98
N ALA A 139 -1.28 -20.55 6.09
CA ALA A 139 -1.73 -21.36 7.22
C ALA A 139 -2.90 -22.27 6.83
N GLN A 140 -3.89 -21.75 6.10
CA GLN A 140 -5.00 -22.53 5.57
C GLN A 140 -4.51 -23.70 4.73
N TYR A 141 -3.57 -23.45 3.81
CA TYR A 141 -3.05 -24.48 2.92
C TYR A 141 -2.13 -25.51 3.60
N TRP A 142 -1.42 -25.12 4.67
CA TRP A 142 -0.58 -26.03 5.44
C TRP A 142 -1.40 -26.98 6.32
N ASN A 143 -2.47 -26.51 6.95
CA ASN A 143 -3.31 -27.33 7.83
C ASN A 143 -4.02 -28.46 7.07
N GLU A 144 -4.49 -28.20 5.86
CA GLU A 144 -5.13 -29.22 5.02
C GLU A 144 -4.17 -30.35 4.58
N ARG A 145 -2.86 -30.07 4.41
CA ARG A 145 -1.86 -31.12 4.16
C ARG A 145 -1.73 -32.08 5.35
N ARG A 146 -1.81 -31.53 6.57
CA ARG A 146 -1.70 -32.30 7.82
C ARG A 146 -2.88 -33.26 8.01
N HIS A 147 -4.06 -32.92 7.46
CA HIS A 147 -5.23 -33.80 7.48
C HIS A 147 -5.21 -34.89 6.39
N ARG A 148 -4.70 -34.60 5.17
CA ARG A 148 -4.58 -35.64 4.11
C ARG A 148 -3.50 -36.69 4.40
N GLY A 149 -2.45 -36.36 5.15
CA GLY A 149 -1.40 -37.32 5.53
C GLY A 149 -1.87 -38.40 6.52
N LYS A 150 -2.84 -38.10 7.38
CA LYS A 150 -3.33 -39.04 8.41
C LYS A 150 -4.38 -40.05 7.92
N GLY A 151 -4.95 -39.84 6.73
CA GLY A 151 -5.99 -40.72 6.17
C GLY A 151 -5.46 -41.86 5.29
N HIS A 152 -4.14 -41.99 5.13
CA HIS A 152 -3.51 -43.06 4.35
C HIS A 152 -2.77 -44.10 5.22
N GLU A 153 -2.77 -43.91 6.54
CA GLU A 153 -2.11 -44.79 7.51
C GLU A 153 -3.12 -45.68 8.30
N SER A 154 -4.38 -45.73 7.87
CA SER A 154 -5.45 -46.53 8.48
C SER A 154 -6.00 -47.60 7.53
#